data_AF-A0A951UPP4-F1
#
_entry.id   AF-A0A951UPP4-F1
#
_cell.length_a   1.000
_cell.length_b   1.000
_cell.length_c   1.000
_cell.angle_alpha   90.00
_cell.angle_beta   90.00
_cell.angle_gamma   90.00
#
_symmetry.space_group_name_H-M   'P 1'
#
loop_
_entity.id
_entity.type
_entity.pdbx_description
1 polymer ?
#
loop_
_entity_poly.entity_id
_entity_poly.type
_entity_poly.pdbx_seq_one_letter_code
_entity_poly.pdbx_strand_id
1 'polypeptide(L)' 'MAKKGLKSTRGRPEMYSEVKTSVCLALTRTAIAKLDELAKSMQLSRSEFIEQAARGLINFNLRNK' A
#
# COMPACT_ATOMS: atom_id res chain seq x y z
N MET A 1 4.95 -2.10 28.37
CA MET A 1 5.36 -0.80 27.79
C MET A 1 5.39 -0.95 26.26
N ALA A 2 4.79 -0.03 25.51
CA ALA A 2 4.78 -0.09 24.04
C ALA A 2 6.17 0.19 23.46
N LYS A 3 6.66 -0.67 22.55
CA LYS A 3 7.98 -0.53 21.90
C LYS A 3 7.98 0.66 20.93
N LYS A 4 8.95 1.56 21.08
CA LYS A 4 9.19 2.69 20.18
C LYS A 4 9.45 2.17 18.76
N GLY A 5 8.61 2.57 17.79
CA GLY A 5 8.74 2.19 16.37
C GLY A 5 7.62 1.30 15.83
N LEU A 6 6.72 0.78 16.67
CA LEU A 6 5.52 0.06 16.24
C LEU A 6 4.29 0.91 16.55
N LYS A 7 3.44 1.19 15.55
CA LYS A 7 2.10 1.76 15.81
C LYS A 7 1.40 0.83 16.79
N SER A 8 0.89 1.38 17.90
CA SER A 8 0.09 0.63 18.85
C SER A 8 -1.18 0.12 18.14
N THR A 9 -1.25 -1.19 17.89
CA THR A 9 -2.41 -1.89 17.28
C THR A 9 -3.44 -2.33 18.33
N ARG A 10 -3.32 -1.85 19.57
CA ARG A 10 -4.21 -2.28 20.66
C ARG A 10 -5.62 -1.71 20.42
N GLY A 11 -6.53 -2.56 19.96
CA GLY A 11 -7.97 -2.28 19.86
C GLY A 11 -8.46 -1.71 18.53
N ARG A 12 -7.64 -1.69 17.47
CA ARG A 12 -8.11 -1.39 16.12
C ARG A 12 -7.95 -2.64 15.25
N PRO A 13 -9.03 -3.19 14.69
CA PRO A 13 -8.89 -4.12 13.58
C PRO A 13 -8.08 -3.42 12.50
N GLU A 14 -7.04 -4.07 11.96
CA GLU A 14 -6.59 -3.68 10.63
C GLU A 14 -7.79 -3.86 9.68
N MET A 15 -7.87 -3.06 8.61
CA MET A 15 -9.02 -3.08 7.69
C MET A 15 -9.31 -4.50 7.15
N TYR A 16 -8.28 -5.34 7.15
CA TYR A 16 -8.35 -6.78 6.91
C TYR A 16 -7.90 -7.52 8.17
N SER A 17 -8.51 -8.67 8.48
CA SER A 17 -8.14 -9.52 9.63
C SER A 17 -6.74 -10.16 9.54
N GLU A 18 -5.86 -9.60 8.71
CA GLU A 18 -4.52 -10.07 8.38
C GLU A 18 -3.53 -8.95 8.73
N VAL A 19 -2.45 -9.31 9.44
CA VAL A 19 -1.40 -8.35 9.81
C VAL A 19 -0.47 -8.16 8.63
N LYS A 20 -0.25 -6.90 8.24
CA LYS A 20 0.70 -6.55 7.18
C LYS A 20 2.11 -7.08 7.45
N THR A 21 2.68 -7.79 6.49
CA THR A 21 4.07 -8.30 6.54
C THR A 21 4.96 -7.48 5.60
N SER A 22 6.21 -7.23 6.03
CA SER A 22 7.19 -6.53 5.19
C SER A 22 7.73 -7.48 4.11
N VAL A 23 7.59 -7.09 2.84
CA VAL A 23 8.10 -7.84 1.69
C VAL A 23 8.97 -6.94 0.82
N CYS A 24 9.96 -7.51 0.14
CA CYS A 24 10.82 -6.80 -0.79
C CYS A 24 10.40 -7.09 -2.23
N LEU A 25 10.23 -6.05 -3.05
CA LEU A 25 9.90 -6.16 -4.47
C LEU A 25 10.95 -5.43 -5.30
N ALA A 26 11.49 -6.11 -6.30
CA ALA A 26 12.39 -5.49 -7.28
C ALA A 26 11.56 -4.85 -8.41
N LEU A 27 11.66 -3.53 -8.55
CA LEU A 27 10.94 -2.75 -9.55
C LEU A 27 11.88 -1.75 -10.22
N THR A 28 11.60 -1.41 -11.48
CA THR A 28 12.31 -0.33 -12.17
C THR A 28 11.99 1.02 -11.54
N ARG A 29 12.92 1.98 -11.64
CA ARG A 29 12.71 3.34 -11.13
C ARG A 29 11.46 4.01 -11.72
N THR A 30 11.18 3.76 -12.99
CA THR A 30 10.00 4.27 -13.70
C THR A 30 8.70 3.67 -13.17
N ALA A 31 8.68 2.37 -12.87
CA ALA A 31 7.51 1.73 -12.26
C ALA A 31 7.24 2.29 -10.86
N ILE A 32 8.28 2.52 -10.06
CA ILE A 32 8.16 3.11 -8.72
C ILE A 32 7.53 4.51 -8.79
N ALA A 33 8.02 5.36 -9.70
CA ALA A 33 7.50 6.72 -9.86
C ALA A 33 6.02 6.71 -10.26
N LYS A 34 5.63 5.87 -11.23
CA LYS A 34 4.22 5.74 -11.63
C LYS A 34 3.33 5.23 -10.50
N LEU A 35 3.79 4.26 -9.70
CA LEU A 35 3.05 3.77 -8.53
C LEU A 35 2.85 4.87 -7.49
N ASP A 36 3.86 5.72 -7.27
CA ASP A 36 3.74 6.86 -6.36
C ASP A 36 2.74 7.91 -6.86
N GLU A 37 2.75 8.21 -8.16
CA GLU A 37 1.79 9.15 -8.77
C GLU A 37 0.35 8.64 -8.64
N LEU A 38 0.12 7.36 -8.95
CA LEU A 38 -1.19 6.71 -8.81
C LEU A 38 -1.64 6.64 -7.35
N ALA A 39 -0.74 6.31 -6.42
CA ALA A 39 -1.08 6.28 -5.01
C ALA A 39 -1.43 7.68 -4.49
N LYS A 40 -0.66 8.71 -4.88
CA LYS A 40 -0.90 10.10 -4.49
C LYS A 40 -2.23 10.65 -5.01
N SER A 41 -2.62 10.32 -6.25
CA SER A 41 -3.90 10.78 -6.80
C SER A 41 -5.11 10.23 -6.03
N MET A 42 -4.94 9.10 -5.34
CA MET A 42 -5.95 8.47 -4.48
C MET A 42 -5.74 8.75 -2.99
N GLN A 43 -4.77 9.60 -2.63
CA GLN A 43 -4.37 9.89 -1.24
C GLN A 43 -3.97 8.64 -0.43
N LEU A 44 -3.42 7.63 -1.12
CA LEU A 44 -2.95 6.37 -0.53
C LEU A 44 -1.43 6.35 -0.42
N SER A 45 -0.92 5.54 0.51
CA SER A 45 0.49 5.14 0.46
C SER A 45 0.71 4.13 -0.67
N ARG A 46 1.95 4.05 -1.20
CA ARG A 46 2.28 3.05 -2.24
C ARG A 46 1.89 1.62 -1.84
N SER A 47 2.18 1.24 -0.61
CA SER A 47 1.86 -0.11 -0.10
C SER A 47 0.35 -0.34 0.01
N GLU A 48 -0.41 0.69 0.39
CA GLU A 48 -1.86 0.62 0.50
C GLU A 48 -2.51 0.53 -0.89
N PHE A 49 -2.01 1.31 -1.84
CA PHE A 49 -2.43 1.24 -3.23
C PHE A 49 -2.21 -0.17 -3.80
N ILE A 50 -1.04 -0.77 -3.59
CA ILE A 50 -0.75 -2.13 -4.07
C ILE A 50 -1.71 -3.16 -3.45
N GLU A 51 -1.98 -3.07 -2.15
CA GLU A 51 -2.91 -3.99 -1.49
C GLU A 51 -4.35 -3.83 -2.00
N GLN A 52 -4.84 -2.60 -2.09
CA GLN A 52 -6.19 -2.34 -2.61
C GLN A 52 -6.32 -2.74 -4.08
N ALA A 53 -5.29 -2.51 -4.90
CA ALA A 53 -5.24 -2.95 -6.29
C ALA A 53 -5.28 -4.48 -6.41
N ALA A 54 -4.46 -5.18 -5.64
CA ALA A 54 -4.41 -6.64 -5.63
C ALA A 54 -5.71 -7.28 -5.11
N ARG A 55 -6.41 -6.61 -4.19
CA ARG A 55 -7.72 -7.02 -3.65
C ARG A 55 -8.90 -6.58 -4.53
N GLY A 56 -8.66 -5.87 -5.64
CA GLY A 56 -9.70 -5.38 -6.56
C GLY A 56 -10.60 -4.28 -5.98
N LEU A 57 -10.15 -3.58 -4.94
CA LEU A 57 -10.93 -2.56 -4.23
C LEU A 57 -10.80 -1.16 -4.83
N ILE A 58 -9.76 -0.95 -5.63
CA ILE A 58 -9.58 0.27 -6.40
C ILE A 58 -9.55 -0.04 -7.88
N ASN A 59 -10.25 0.80 -8.64
CA ASN A 59 -10.17 0.79 -10.09
C ASN A 59 -9.15 1.85 -10.52
N PHE A 60 -8.08 1.41 -11.16
CA PHE A 60 -7.04 2.30 -11.67
C PHE A 60 -6.81 1.96 -13.15
N ASN A 61 -6.68 3.00 -13.97
CA ASN A 61 -6.61 2.82 -15.42
C ASN A 61 -5.14 2.62 -15.83
N LEU A 62 -4.78 1.39 -16.19
CA LEU A 62 -3.45 1.01 -16.69
C LEU A 62 -3.29 1.24 -18.20
N ARG A 63 -4.01 2.21 -18.78
CA ARG A 63 -3.87 2.49 -20.20
C ARG A 63 -2.53 3.19 -20.46
N ASN A 64 -1.58 2.41 -20.96
CA ASN A 64 -0.42 2.93 -21.65
C ASN A 64 -0.89 3.64 -22.93
N LYS A 65 -0.34 4.83 -23.15
CA LYS A 65 -0.29 5.46 -24.48
C LYS A 65 0.74 4.74 -25.33
#